data_AF-A0A258HEU8-F1
#
_entry.id   AF-A0A258HEU8-F1
#
_cell.length_a   1.000
_cell.length_b   1.000
_cell.length_c   1.000
_cell.angle_alpha   90.00
_cell.angle_beta   90.00
_cell.angle_gamma   90.00
#
_symmetry.space_group_name_H-M   'P 1'
#
loop_
_entity.id
_entity.type
_entity.pdbx_description
1 polymer ?
#
loop_
_entity_poly.entity_id
_entity_poly.type
_entity_poly.pdbx_seq_one_letter_code
_entity_poly.pdbx_strand_id
1 'polypeptide(L)'
;MHALTDARLSPLVGASLERLGYDAAYRLTPSGDPLPAPRWEDAIALRRTAAGVELDTVAPVVLDVGAAGKGYLVDLVGDLLAARGVGETVVDASGDVRVRGERSIRIALENPADPTKAVGVAELHDAALCASALNRRAWGAGLHHIVDAVTGRPVADGVIATWVVAESALVADGLATAMFLADPARLSERFAFEWVRLGIDGRLEASAGFRGELFA
;
A
#
# COMPACT_ATOMS: atom_id res chain seq x y z
N MET A 1 5.99 2.08 -9.37
CA MET A 1 6.23 1.22 -8.20
C MET A 1 6.70 -0.15 -8.62
N HIS A 2 5.94 -0.92 -9.43
CA HIS A 2 6.37 -2.22 -9.98
C HIS A 2 7.84 -2.29 -10.42
N ALA A 3 8.28 -1.38 -11.31
CA ALA A 3 9.66 -1.32 -11.77
C ALA A 3 10.69 -0.94 -10.69
N LEU A 4 10.31 -0.12 -9.70
CA LEU A 4 11.20 0.29 -8.61
C LEU A 4 11.35 -0.79 -7.55
N THR A 5 10.42 -1.75 -7.53
CA THR A 5 10.47 -2.93 -6.65
C THR A 5 11.03 -4.16 -7.35
N ASP A 6 11.67 -4.04 -8.52
CA ASP A 6 12.10 -5.19 -9.36
C ASP A 6 10.96 -6.20 -9.58
N ALA A 7 9.78 -5.69 -9.96
CA ALA A 7 8.55 -6.45 -10.16
C ALA A 7 7.95 -7.14 -8.91
N ARG A 8 8.57 -7.01 -7.73
CA ARG A 8 8.09 -7.62 -6.47
C ARG A 8 6.72 -7.09 -6.02
N LEU A 9 6.41 -5.82 -6.27
CA LEU A 9 5.05 -5.29 -6.16
C LEU A 9 4.38 -5.37 -7.53
N SER A 10 3.36 -6.19 -7.70
CA SER A 10 2.68 -6.38 -8.98
C SER A 10 1.18 -6.58 -8.78
N PRO A 11 0.31 -5.97 -9.62
CA PRO A 11 -1.10 -6.29 -9.60
C PRO A 11 -1.40 -7.70 -10.14
N LEU A 12 -0.42 -8.38 -10.74
CA LEU A 12 -0.56 -9.77 -11.22
C LEU A 12 -0.38 -10.80 -10.10
N VAL A 13 -0.29 -10.36 -8.84
CA VAL A 13 -0.14 -11.23 -7.66
C VAL A 13 -1.43 -11.96 -7.26
N GLY A 14 -2.58 -11.58 -7.85
CA GLY A 14 -3.91 -12.06 -7.45
C GLY A 14 -4.05 -13.59 -7.42
N ALA A 15 -3.48 -14.28 -8.41
CA ALA A 15 -3.53 -15.75 -8.44
C ALA A 15 -2.82 -16.41 -7.25
N SER A 16 -1.74 -15.79 -6.75
CA SER A 16 -1.06 -16.28 -5.54
C SER A 16 -1.88 -15.98 -4.29
N LEU A 17 -2.46 -14.78 -4.21
CA LEU A 17 -3.35 -14.40 -3.11
C LEU A 17 -4.52 -15.38 -2.99
N GLU A 18 -5.21 -15.72 -4.09
CA GLU A 18 -6.30 -16.69 -4.09
C GLU A 18 -5.86 -18.06 -3.58
N ARG A 19 -4.73 -18.57 -4.07
CA ARG A 19 -4.18 -19.88 -3.67
C ARG A 19 -3.79 -19.93 -2.20
N LEU A 20 -3.32 -18.81 -1.65
CA LEU A 20 -3.00 -18.66 -0.23
C LEU A 20 -4.24 -18.47 0.65
N GLY A 21 -5.44 -18.39 0.06
CA GLY A 21 -6.72 -18.27 0.77
C GLY A 21 -7.27 -16.84 0.82
N TYR A 22 -6.62 -15.88 0.19
CA TYR A 22 -7.06 -14.50 0.08
C TYR A 22 -7.79 -14.27 -1.25
N ASP A 23 -8.87 -15.04 -1.45
CA ASP A 23 -9.72 -14.98 -2.63
C ASP A 23 -10.92 -14.04 -2.44
N ALA A 24 -11.75 -13.90 -3.46
CA ALA A 24 -12.94 -13.05 -3.43
C ALA A 24 -13.95 -13.41 -2.32
N ALA A 25 -13.89 -14.64 -1.79
CA ALA A 25 -14.73 -15.10 -0.70
C ALA A 25 -14.07 -14.98 0.68
N TYR A 26 -12.81 -14.51 0.74
CA TYR A 26 -12.00 -14.43 1.96
C TYR A 26 -12.01 -15.75 2.72
N ARG A 27 -11.70 -16.86 2.04
CA ARG A 27 -11.67 -18.19 2.68
C ARG A 27 -10.63 -18.28 3.80
N LEU A 28 -9.56 -17.47 3.71
CA LEU A 28 -8.46 -17.40 4.68
C LEU A 28 -7.88 -18.78 5.02
N THR A 29 -7.91 -19.67 4.04
CA THR A 29 -7.40 -21.05 4.12
C THR A 29 -6.75 -21.36 2.78
N PRO A 30 -5.45 -21.74 2.75
CA PRO A 30 -4.77 -22.08 1.50
C PRO A 30 -5.49 -23.21 0.75
N SER A 31 -5.64 -23.02 -0.56
CA SER A 31 -6.19 -24.02 -1.48
C SER A 31 -5.14 -24.58 -2.44
N GLY A 32 -3.88 -24.10 -2.37
CA GLY A 32 -2.77 -24.60 -3.15
C GLY A 32 -1.44 -23.89 -2.82
N ASP A 33 -0.39 -24.28 -3.54
CA ASP A 33 0.93 -23.68 -3.37
C ASP A 33 0.98 -22.25 -3.96
N PRO A 34 1.77 -21.33 -3.36
CA PRO A 34 1.99 -19.99 -3.91
C PRO A 34 2.54 -20.07 -5.34
N LEU A 35 2.12 -19.11 -6.17
CA LEU A 35 2.49 -19.04 -7.58
C LEU A 35 3.14 -17.68 -7.87
N PRO A 36 4.39 -17.64 -8.38
CA PRO A 36 4.97 -16.42 -8.91
C PRO A 36 4.05 -15.75 -9.92
N ALA A 37 3.91 -14.44 -9.83
CA ALA A 37 3.21 -13.66 -10.84
C ALA A 37 3.96 -13.77 -12.18
N PRO A 38 3.26 -13.87 -13.31
CA PRO A 38 3.90 -13.78 -14.61
C PRO A 38 4.56 -12.41 -14.78
N ARG A 39 5.58 -12.33 -15.64
CA ARG A 39 6.17 -11.05 -16.02
C ARG A 39 5.11 -10.19 -16.68
N TRP A 40 5.14 -8.89 -16.41
CA TRP A 40 4.14 -7.96 -16.93
C TRP A 40 4.04 -8.01 -18.46
N GLU A 41 5.20 -7.95 -19.13
CA GLU A 41 5.33 -7.99 -20.58
C GLU A 41 4.90 -9.32 -21.21
N ASP A 42 4.91 -10.41 -20.45
CA ASP A 42 4.51 -11.74 -20.91
C ASP A 42 3.01 -12.00 -20.69
N ALA A 43 2.32 -11.15 -19.91
CA ALA A 43 0.92 -11.35 -19.53
C ALA A 43 0.00 -10.23 -20.02
N ILE A 44 0.50 -9.00 -20.11
CA ILE A 44 -0.27 -7.79 -20.37
C ILE A 44 0.34 -7.01 -21.52
N ALA A 45 -0.44 -6.81 -22.58
CA ALA A 45 -0.15 -5.80 -23.60
C ALA A 45 -0.95 -4.53 -23.29
N LEU A 46 -0.23 -3.42 -23.06
CA LEU A 46 -0.84 -2.12 -22.79
C LEU A 46 -0.88 -1.28 -24.06
N ARG A 47 -2.07 -0.82 -24.45
CA ARG A 47 -2.28 0.09 -25.57
C ARG A 47 -2.88 1.41 -25.09
N ARG A 48 -2.26 2.53 -25.47
CA ARG A 48 -2.85 3.86 -25.30
C ARG A 48 -3.67 4.19 -26.52
N THR A 49 -4.96 4.42 -26.34
CA THR A 49 -5.90 4.77 -27.41
C THR A 49 -6.47 6.16 -27.15
N ALA A 50 -7.20 6.72 -28.13
CA ALA A 50 -7.89 8.00 -27.93
C ALA A 50 -8.96 7.92 -26.82
N ALA A 51 -9.47 6.72 -26.53
CA ALA A 51 -10.48 6.49 -25.49
C ALA A 51 -9.89 6.21 -24.10
N GLY A 52 -8.56 6.02 -23.98
CA GLY A 52 -7.89 5.78 -22.71
C GLY A 52 -6.79 4.72 -22.79
N VAL A 53 -6.69 3.90 -21.75
CA VAL A 53 -5.75 2.79 -21.67
C VAL A 53 -6.51 1.47 -21.80
N GLU A 54 -6.11 0.66 -22.77
CA GLU A 54 -6.60 -0.71 -22.95
C GLU A 54 -5.50 -1.69 -22.51
N LEU A 55 -5.91 -2.74 -21.80
CA LEU A 55 -5.06 -3.84 -21.35
C LEU A 55 -5.55 -5.12 -21.99
N ASP A 56 -4.76 -5.71 -22.89
CA ASP A 56 -5.02 -7.04 -23.44
C ASP A 56 -4.25 -8.08 -22.62
N THR A 57 -4.95 -9.11 -22.16
CA THR A 57 -4.34 -10.22 -21.41
C THR A 57 -4.03 -11.35 -22.39
N VAL A 58 -2.78 -11.78 -22.49
CA VAL A 58 -2.40 -12.89 -23.40
C VAL A 58 -2.65 -14.28 -22.79
N ALA A 59 -2.96 -14.32 -21.49
CA ALA A 59 -3.38 -15.50 -20.74
C ALA A 59 -4.40 -15.08 -19.66
N PRO A 60 -5.17 -16.03 -19.08
CA PRO A 60 -6.00 -15.72 -17.91
C PRO A 60 -5.15 -15.17 -16.76
N VAL A 61 -5.51 -13.99 -16.28
CA VAL A 61 -4.85 -13.32 -15.15
C VAL A 61 -5.88 -12.88 -14.11
N VAL A 62 -5.47 -12.87 -12.85
CA VAL A 62 -6.22 -12.27 -11.75
C VAL A 62 -5.49 -11.00 -11.35
N LEU A 63 -6.14 -9.85 -11.60
CA LEU A 63 -5.62 -8.55 -11.20
C LEU A 63 -6.07 -8.26 -9.77
N ASP A 64 -5.09 -8.05 -8.90
CA ASP A 64 -5.30 -7.51 -7.56
C ASP A 64 -4.78 -6.06 -7.52
N VAL A 65 -5.65 -5.15 -7.12
CA VAL A 65 -5.29 -3.72 -6.93
C VAL A 65 -5.31 -3.33 -5.45
N GLY A 66 -5.25 -4.30 -4.53
CA GLY A 66 -5.39 -4.09 -3.09
C GLY A 66 -4.35 -3.17 -2.49
N ALA A 67 -3.16 -3.11 -3.08
CA ALA A 67 -2.05 -2.22 -2.68
C ALA A 67 -2.24 -0.75 -3.08
N ALA A 68 -3.25 -0.41 -3.88
CA ALA A 68 -3.47 0.95 -4.38
C ALA A 68 -4.95 1.37 -4.44
N GLY A 69 -5.87 0.40 -4.34
CA GLY A 69 -7.30 0.62 -4.58
C GLY A 69 -7.98 1.43 -3.49
N LYS A 70 -7.55 1.30 -2.22
CA LYS A 70 -8.13 2.08 -1.12
C LYS A 70 -7.66 3.52 -1.21
N GLY A 71 -6.37 3.74 -1.43
CA GLY A 71 -5.82 5.07 -1.70
C GLY A 71 -6.51 5.75 -2.87
N TYR A 72 -6.74 5.03 -3.97
CA TYR A 72 -7.47 5.58 -5.12
C TYR A 72 -8.93 5.96 -4.78
N LEU A 73 -9.62 5.14 -4.00
CA LEU A 73 -10.97 5.44 -3.52
C LEU A 73 -10.99 6.73 -2.68
N VAL A 74 -10.02 6.90 -1.78
CA VAL A 74 -9.88 8.11 -0.96
C VAL A 74 -9.73 9.35 -1.84
N ASP A 75 -8.87 9.29 -2.85
CA ASP A 75 -8.67 10.40 -3.79
C ASP A 75 -9.94 10.71 -4.58
N LEU A 76 -10.62 9.68 -5.12
CA LEU A 76 -11.88 9.85 -5.85
C LEU A 76 -12.97 10.53 -5.01
N VAL A 77 -13.10 10.14 -3.74
CA VAL A 77 -14.06 10.76 -2.81
C VAL A 77 -13.67 12.21 -2.51
N GLY A 78 -12.38 12.48 -2.27
CA GLY A 78 -11.86 13.83 -2.05
C GLY A 78 -12.14 14.76 -3.23
N ASP A 79 -11.84 14.31 -4.45
CA ASP A 79 -12.08 15.09 -5.67
C ASP A 79 -13.57 15.30 -5.95
N LEU A 80 -14.41 14.30 -5.64
CA LEU A 80 -15.87 14.39 -5.74
C LEU A 80 -16.45 15.49 -4.83
N LEU A 81 -15.89 15.65 -3.62
CA LEU A 81 -16.27 16.68 -2.66
C LEU A 81 -15.74 18.05 -3.07
N ALA A 82 -14.48 18.13 -3.52
CA ALA A 82 -13.89 19.36 -4.02
C ALA A 82 -14.66 19.92 -5.23
N ALA A 83 -15.06 19.05 -6.17
CA ALA A 83 -15.90 19.43 -7.31
C ALA A 83 -17.30 19.97 -6.91
N ARG A 84 -17.75 19.67 -5.68
CA ARG A 84 -18.98 20.21 -5.09
C ARG A 84 -18.76 21.48 -4.25
N GLY A 85 -17.55 22.04 -4.27
CA GLY A 85 -17.20 23.26 -3.54
C GLY A 85 -16.90 23.05 -2.05
N VAL A 86 -16.64 21.81 -1.62
CA VAL A 86 -16.18 21.55 -0.25
C VAL A 86 -14.68 21.86 -0.17
N GLY A 87 -14.33 22.95 0.51
CA GLY A 87 -12.94 23.45 0.57
C GLY A 87 -12.05 22.73 1.60
N GLU A 88 -12.62 22.12 2.63
CA GLU A 88 -11.88 21.39 3.66
C GLU A 88 -12.49 19.99 3.86
N THR A 89 -11.67 18.95 3.74
CA THR A 89 -12.11 17.56 3.86
C THR A 89 -11.10 16.70 4.58
N VAL A 90 -11.58 15.75 5.38
CA VAL A 90 -10.84 14.58 5.83
C VAL A 90 -11.58 13.35 5.34
N VAL A 91 -10.96 12.58 4.46
CA VAL A 91 -11.50 11.32 3.94
C VAL A 91 -10.68 10.20 4.54
N ASP A 92 -11.33 9.26 5.22
CA ASP A 92 -10.72 8.06 5.81
C ASP A 92 -11.38 6.82 5.20
N ALA A 93 -10.56 5.96 4.59
CA ALA A 93 -10.95 4.62 4.15
C ALA A 93 -10.13 3.55 4.88
N SER A 94 -10.58 3.22 6.10
CA SER A 94 -9.99 2.13 6.91
C SER A 94 -8.56 2.41 7.38
N GLY A 95 -8.22 3.68 7.62
CA GLY A 95 -6.90 4.14 8.06
C GLY A 95 -6.06 4.76 6.96
N ASP A 96 -6.47 4.64 5.69
CA ASP A 96 -5.91 5.43 4.59
C ASP A 96 -6.65 6.77 4.55
N VAL A 97 -5.93 7.84 4.86
CA VAL A 97 -6.51 9.16 5.12
C VAL A 97 -5.99 10.19 4.13
N ARG A 98 -6.85 11.06 3.59
CA ARG A 98 -6.46 12.30 2.89
C ARG A 98 -7.12 13.50 3.55
N VAL A 99 -6.29 14.48 3.90
CA VAL A 99 -6.71 15.77 4.45
C VAL A 99 -6.47 16.82 3.39
N ARG A 100 -7.50 17.55 2.94
CA ARG A 100 -7.37 18.67 1.99
C ARG A 100 -7.89 19.96 2.64
N GLY A 101 -7.22 21.08 2.35
CA GLY A 101 -7.54 22.40 2.88
C GLY A 101 -6.51 22.86 3.92
N GLU A 102 -6.84 23.92 4.66
CA GLU A 102 -5.93 24.60 5.60
C GLU A 102 -5.79 23.86 6.94
N ARG A 103 -6.73 22.96 7.26
CA ARG A 103 -6.68 22.17 8.48
C ARG A 103 -5.49 21.21 8.49
N SER A 104 -4.61 21.39 9.47
CA SER A 104 -3.69 20.34 9.92
C SER A 104 -4.37 19.41 10.93
N ILE A 105 -4.10 18.10 10.83
CA ILE A 105 -4.49 17.11 11.85
C ILE A 105 -3.29 16.29 12.30
N ARG A 106 -3.42 15.65 13.46
CA ARG A 106 -2.46 14.69 13.98
C ARG A 106 -3.03 13.29 13.87
N ILE A 107 -2.26 12.36 13.31
CA ILE A 107 -2.66 10.95 13.13
C ILE A 107 -1.69 10.07 13.90
N ALA A 108 -2.23 9.25 14.81
CA ALA A 108 -1.44 8.26 15.52
C ALA A 108 -1.00 7.12 14.58
N LEU A 109 0.28 6.75 14.65
CA LEU A 109 0.82 5.60 13.94
C LEU A 109 0.60 4.35 14.81
N GLU A 110 -0.44 3.57 14.51
CA GLU A 110 -0.86 2.38 15.28
C GLU A 110 0.30 1.41 15.54
N ASN A 111 0.48 0.92 16.77
CA ASN A 111 1.45 -0.14 17.03
C ASN A 111 0.90 -1.49 16.55
N PRO A 112 1.55 -2.20 15.60
CA PRO A 112 1.03 -3.46 15.09
C PRO A 112 1.00 -4.60 16.12
N ALA A 113 1.76 -4.50 17.22
CA ALA A 113 1.72 -5.46 18.32
C ALA A 113 0.63 -5.14 19.36
N ASP A 114 0.16 -3.89 19.42
CA ASP A 114 -0.83 -3.42 20.39
C ASP A 114 -1.63 -2.25 19.80
N PRO A 115 -2.83 -2.49 19.23
CA PRO A 115 -3.61 -1.46 18.56
C PRO A 115 -4.15 -0.38 19.52
N THR A 116 -3.96 -0.53 20.84
CA THR A 116 -4.28 0.51 21.82
C THR A 116 -3.17 1.55 21.97
N LYS A 117 -2.01 1.31 21.37
CA LYS A 117 -0.82 2.16 21.43
C LYS A 117 -0.45 2.72 20.07
N ALA A 118 0.32 3.80 20.10
CA ALA A 118 0.97 4.37 18.93
C ALA A 118 2.49 4.22 19.04
N VAL A 119 3.16 4.05 17.90
CA VAL A 119 4.63 4.14 17.78
C VAL A 119 5.10 5.55 17.41
N GLY A 120 4.16 6.45 17.18
CA GLY A 120 4.42 7.84 16.84
C GLY A 120 3.15 8.56 16.43
N VAL A 121 3.30 9.80 15.99
CA VAL A 121 2.24 10.66 15.47
C VAL A 121 2.76 11.39 14.25
N ALA A 122 2.03 11.35 13.13
CA ALA A 122 2.28 12.19 11.97
C ALA A 122 1.42 13.47 12.03
N GLU A 123 2.00 14.58 11.59
CA GLU A 123 1.27 15.82 11.32
C GLU A 123 0.93 15.88 9.84
N LEU A 124 -0.37 15.94 9.53
CA LEU A 124 -0.87 15.89 8.17
C LEU A 124 -1.56 17.21 7.82
N HIS A 125 -1.03 17.89 6.81
CA HIS A 125 -1.56 19.12 6.24
C HIS A 125 -1.58 19.02 4.72
N ASP A 126 -2.75 19.19 4.12
CA ASP A 126 -3.00 19.05 2.68
C ASP A 126 -2.28 17.85 2.03
N ALA A 127 -2.32 16.69 2.71
CA ALA A 127 -1.59 15.49 2.33
C ALA A 127 -2.38 14.21 2.69
N ALA A 128 -1.94 13.08 2.15
CA ALA A 128 -2.43 11.76 2.45
C ALA A 128 -1.48 11.01 3.39
N LEU A 129 -2.03 10.16 4.25
CA LEU A 129 -1.30 9.17 5.03
C LEU A 129 -1.94 7.80 4.81
N CYS A 130 -1.15 6.82 4.39
CA CYS A 130 -1.58 5.43 4.27
C CYS A 130 -0.63 4.53 5.04
N ALA A 131 -1.15 3.40 5.51
CA ALA A 131 -0.40 2.46 6.33
C ALA A 131 -0.55 1.03 5.81
N SER A 132 0.54 0.25 5.89
CA SER A 132 0.55 -1.17 5.58
C SER A 132 1.22 -1.92 6.72
N ALA A 133 0.62 -3.04 7.16
CA ALA A 133 1.16 -3.85 8.24
C ALA A 133 0.77 -5.32 8.08
N LEU A 134 1.64 -6.23 8.51
CA LEU A 134 1.45 -7.67 8.33
C LEU A 134 0.25 -8.22 9.11
N ASN A 135 -0.08 -7.61 10.26
CA ASN A 135 -1.12 -8.07 11.19
C ASN A 135 -2.55 -7.73 10.74
N ARG A 136 -2.75 -6.73 9.86
CA ARG A 136 -4.09 -6.22 9.49
C ARG A 136 -4.94 -7.28 8.79
N ARG A 137 -4.31 -8.13 7.98
CA ARG A 137 -4.94 -9.25 7.29
C ARG A 137 -3.96 -10.43 7.28
N ALA A 138 -3.97 -11.16 8.40
CA ALA A 138 -3.21 -12.39 8.61
C ALA A 138 -4.15 -13.52 9.04
N TRP A 139 -3.88 -14.74 8.59
CA TRP A 139 -4.76 -15.89 8.83
C TRP A 139 -4.03 -17.17 9.27
N GLY A 140 -2.84 -17.00 9.85
CA GLY A 140 -2.07 -18.07 10.50
C GLY A 140 -0.89 -18.58 9.66
N ALA A 141 0.02 -19.30 10.32
CA ALA A 141 1.21 -19.90 9.70
C ALA A 141 2.09 -18.92 8.87
N GLY A 142 2.19 -17.66 9.30
CA GLY A 142 2.95 -16.63 8.57
C GLY A 142 2.25 -16.10 7.31
N LEU A 143 0.98 -16.45 7.08
CA LEU A 143 0.20 -15.98 5.95
C LEU A 143 -0.40 -14.61 6.24
N HIS A 144 -0.18 -13.69 5.30
CA HIS A 144 -0.77 -12.37 5.25
C HIS A 144 -0.86 -11.86 3.81
N HIS A 145 -1.65 -10.81 3.62
CA HIS A 145 -1.97 -10.26 2.29
C HIS A 145 -0.81 -9.57 1.56
N ILE A 146 0.30 -9.21 2.22
CA ILE A 146 1.48 -8.63 1.55
C ILE A 146 2.35 -9.74 0.97
N VAL A 147 2.25 -9.97 -0.34
CA VAL A 147 2.92 -11.04 -1.08
C VAL A 147 3.97 -10.45 -2.02
N ASP A 148 5.17 -11.02 -2.02
CA ASP A 148 6.18 -10.75 -3.03
C ASP A 148 5.78 -11.45 -4.33
N ALA A 149 5.42 -10.66 -5.35
CA ALA A 149 4.93 -11.18 -6.61
C ALA A 149 5.95 -12.03 -7.37
N VAL A 150 7.26 -11.84 -7.17
CA VAL A 150 8.30 -12.64 -7.83
C VAL A 150 8.36 -14.05 -7.25
N THR A 151 8.16 -14.19 -5.95
CA THR A 151 8.20 -15.50 -5.28
C THR A 151 6.83 -16.15 -5.12
N GLY A 152 5.77 -15.34 -5.20
CA GLY A 152 4.39 -15.71 -4.85
C GLY A 152 4.16 -15.85 -3.34
N ARG A 153 5.16 -15.60 -2.48
CA ARG A 153 5.09 -15.88 -1.05
C ARG A 153 4.87 -14.61 -0.21
N PRO A 154 4.22 -14.71 0.96
CA PRO A 154 4.18 -13.63 1.93
C PRO A 154 5.59 -13.15 2.29
N VAL A 155 5.77 -11.85 2.43
CA VAL A 155 7.03 -11.24 2.90
C VAL A 155 7.33 -11.68 4.34
N ALA A 156 8.43 -12.41 4.56
CA ALA A 156 8.72 -13.01 5.87
C ALA A 156 9.66 -12.18 6.76
N ASP A 157 10.47 -11.29 6.18
CA ASP A 157 11.62 -10.68 6.86
C ASP A 157 11.62 -9.15 6.80
N GLY A 158 12.27 -8.54 7.80
CA GLY A 158 12.64 -7.13 7.78
C GLY A 158 11.55 -6.20 8.32
N VAL A 159 10.45 -6.01 7.59
CA VAL A 159 9.46 -4.94 7.84
C VAL A 159 8.15 -5.51 8.34
N ILE A 160 7.59 -4.94 9.41
CA ILE A 160 6.28 -5.36 9.94
C ILE A 160 5.19 -4.30 9.76
N ALA A 161 5.56 -3.02 9.66
CA ALA A 161 4.64 -1.93 9.38
C ALA A 161 5.33 -0.75 8.69
N THR A 162 4.57 -0.03 7.88
CA THR A 162 4.98 1.20 7.18
C THR A 162 3.85 2.22 7.26
N TRP A 163 4.23 3.49 7.32
CA TRP A 163 3.35 4.64 7.20
C TRP A 163 3.96 5.59 6.19
N VAL A 164 3.19 5.98 5.19
CA VAL A 164 3.66 6.87 4.12
C VAL A 164 2.79 8.09 4.04
N VAL A 165 3.42 9.25 4.00
CA VAL A 165 2.78 10.53 3.73
C VAL A 165 3.14 11.00 2.33
N ALA A 166 2.14 11.27 1.49
CA ALA A 166 2.33 11.74 0.12
C ALA A 166 1.23 12.72 -0.29
N GLU A 167 1.37 13.34 -1.48
CA GLU A 167 0.38 14.29 -2.00
C GLU A 167 -1.01 13.65 -2.23
N SER A 168 -1.04 12.39 -2.66
CA SER A 168 -2.26 11.62 -2.94
C SER A 168 -2.29 10.32 -2.19
N ALA A 169 -3.49 9.85 -1.84
CA ALA A 169 -3.66 8.61 -1.11
C ALA A 169 -3.34 7.39 -1.99
N LEU A 170 -3.58 7.46 -3.31
CA LEU A 170 -3.13 6.45 -4.27
C LEU A 170 -1.61 6.23 -4.18
N VAL A 171 -0.83 7.31 -4.17
CA VAL A 171 0.63 7.22 -4.08
C VAL A 171 1.04 6.71 -2.69
N ALA A 172 0.43 7.20 -1.61
CA ALA A 172 0.74 6.77 -0.26
C ALA A 172 0.44 5.26 -0.04
N ASP A 173 -0.73 4.75 -0.44
CA ASP A 173 -1.14 3.33 -0.28
C ASP A 173 -0.17 2.40 -1.02
N GLY A 174 0.14 2.74 -2.27
CA GLY A 174 1.08 1.99 -3.09
C GLY A 174 2.50 1.97 -2.53
N LEU A 175 3.00 3.11 -2.03
CA LEU A 175 4.32 3.20 -1.43
C LEU A 175 4.39 2.49 -0.08
N ALA A 176 3.33 2.55 0.74
CA ALA A 176 3.26 1.84 2.01
C ALA A 176 3.46 0.33 1.80
N THR A 177 2.81 -0.25 0.78
CA THR A 177 3.05 -1.65 0.40
C THR A 177 4.44 -1.85 -0.22
N ALA A 178 4.87 -0.96 -1.13
CA ALA A 178 6.17 -1.08 -1.81
C ALA A 178 7.37 -1.09 -0.85
N MET A 179 7.28 -0.39 0.28
CA MET A 179 8.33 -0.32 1.30
C MET A 179 8.58 -1.65 2.05
N PHE A 180 7.70 -2.65 1.93
CA PHE A 180 7.99 -4.03 2.34
C PHE A 180 8.93 -4.76 1.37
N LEU A 181 9.04 -4.26 0.14
CA LEU A 181 9.62 -4.98 -1.00
C LEU A 181 10.82 -4.26 -1.62
N ALA A 182 11.05 -3.00 -1.27
CA ALA A 182 12.15 -2.20 -1.79
C ALA A 182 12.70 -1.23 -0.75
N ASP A 183 13.94 -0.81 -0.98
CA ASP A 183 14.55 0.26 -0.21
C ASP A 183 13.83 1.59 -0.47
N PRO A 184 13.46 2.36 0.57
CA PRO A 184 12.83 3.67 0.41
C PRO A 184 13.65 4.63 -0.47
N ALA A 185 14.99 4.57 -0.45
CA ALA A 185 15.85 5.41 -1.28
C ALA A 185 15.59 5.21 -2.77
N ARG A 186 15.32 3.97 -3.20
CA ARG A 186 14.98 3.66 -4.59
C ARG A 186 13.58 4.16 -4.96
N LEU A 187 12.63 4.08 -4.05
CA LEU A 187 11.29 4.64 -4.26
C LEU A 187 11.35 6.16 -4.40
N SER A 188 12.22 6.82 -3.63
CA SER A 188 12.46 8.27 -3.67
C SER A 188 13.09 8.78 -4.96
N GLU A 189 13.60 7.90 -5.84
CA GLU A 189 14.06 8.29 -7.18
C GLU A 189 12.92 8.81 -8.08
N ARG A 190 11.67 8.44 -7.76
CA ARG A 190 10.49 8.76 -8.58
C ARG A 190 9.35 9.42 -7.82
N PHE A 191 9.30 9.26 -6.49
CA PHE A 191 8.21 9.75 -5.67
C PHE A 191 8.75 10.67 -4.57
N ALA A 192 8.06 11.78 -4.33
CA ALA A 192 8.28 12.61 -3.15
C ALA A 192 7.30 12.17 -2.06
N PHE A 193 7.82 11.68 -0.95
CA PHE A 193 7.02 11.19 0.18
C PHE A 193 7.84 11.23 1.47
N GLU A 194 7.14 11.35 2.59
CA GLU A 194 7.69 11.13 3.93
C GLU A 194 7.27 9.73 4.38
N TRP A 195 8.05 9.10 5.24
CA TRP A 195 7.75 7.74 5.66
C TRP A 195 8.26 7.41 7.05
N VAL A 196 7.59 6.44 7.67
CA VAL A 196 8.02 5.73 8.87
C VAL A 196 7.96 4.24 8.58
N ARG A 197 8.94 3.48 9.04
CA ARG A 197 9.06 2.03 8.86
C ARG A 197 9.39 1.39 10.20
N LEU A 198 8.66 0.34 10.56
CA LEU A 198 8.91 -0.47 11.74
C LEU A 198 9.44 -1.84 11.32
N GLY A 199 10.64 -2.15 11.79
CA GLY A 199 11.28 -3.44 11.59
C GLY A 199 10.78 -4.53 12.54
N ILE A 200 10.98 -5.79 12.16
CA ILE A 200 10.67 -6.95 13.02
C ILE A 200 11.52 -6.98 14.30
N ASP A 201 12.66 -6.30 14.30
CA ASP A 201 13.53 -6.08 15.45
C ASP A 201 13.05 -4.95 16.39
N GLY A 202 11.91 -4.34 16.07
CA GLY A 202 11.32 -3.24 16.83
C GLY A 202 11.92 -1.87 16.52
N ARG A 203 12.85 -1.76 15.57
CA ARG A 203 13.46 -0.47 15.22
C ARG A 203 12.53 0.35 14.33
N LEU A 204 12.31 1.60 14.74
CA LEU A 204 11.66 2.60 13.91
C LEU A 204 12.70 3.37 13.10
N GLU A 205 12.43 3.52 11.82
CA GLU A 205 13.16 4.35 10.89
C GLU A 205 12.19 5.34 10.24
N ALA A 206 12.68 6.52 9.88
CA ALA A 206 11.88 7.51 9.17
C ALA A 206 12.70 8.30 8.17
N SER A 207 12.03 8.89 7.19
CA SER A 207 12.62 9.89 6.30
C SER A 207 13.09 11.11 7.10
N ALA A 208 14.21 11.72 6.70
CA ALA A 208 14.78 12.90 7.37
C ALA A 208 13.80 14.09 7.50
N GLY A 209 12.82 14.20 6.60
CA GLY A 209 11.81 15.28 6.60
C GLY A 209 10.47 14.90 7.21
N PHE A 210 10.37 13.75 7.90
CA PHE A 210 9.10 13.30 8.48
C PHE A 210 8.56 14.31 9.49
N ARG A 211 7.34 14.81 9.24
CA ARG A 211 6.64 15.75 10.12
C ARG A 211 5.86 14.99 11.17
N GLY A 212 6.43 14.89 12.36
CA GLY A 212 5.80 14.17 13.45
C GLY A 212 6.75 13.84 14.58
N GLU A 213 6.30 12.95 15.45
CA GLU A 213 7.04 12.45 16.61
C GLU A 213 7.03 10.93 16.59
N LEU A 214 8.15 10.29 16.92
CA LEU A 214 8.23 8.84 17.12
C LEU A 214 8.44 8.54 18.60
N PHE A 215 7.75 7.53 19.10
CA PHE A 215 7.77 7.13 20.49
C PHE A 215 8.70 5.92 20.63
N ALA A 216 9.81 6.14 21.36
CA ALA A 216 10.81 5.12 21.65
C ALA A 216 10.43 4.28 22.88
#